data_AF-A0A427XPI6-F1
#
_entry.id   AF-A0A427XPI6-F1
#
_cell.length_a   1.000
_cell.length_b   1.000
_cell.length_c   1.000
_cell.angle_alpha   90.00
_cell.angle_beta   90.00
_cell.angle_gamma   90.00
#
_symmetry.space_group_name_H-M   'P 1'
#
loop_
_entity.id
_entity.type
_entity.pdbx_description
1 polymer ?
#
loop_
_entity_poly.entity_id
_entity_poly.type
_entity_poly.pdbx_seq_one_letter_code
_entity_poly.pdbx_strand_id
1 'polypeptide(L)'
;MTSSHSSDHSARKSGQTIKREAAKLAWQVIGEEFGDGDLEKNHVYVYRQLLESLSNSDGAPAGCELGFDGLADDDGSPRCWTAAVAQQCIGLLASTNEFFPEALGFNMAYETLPYHLLVTSRELRELGIDDYYFALHVTIDNPDSGHAALALEAVERFLLGVKERDGDLAMEQMWKRVQADVILADGLPTTPCSPIDLQPKSSKASSSSSLISPVTDVESHMVSLLARKAGAAEKMHCPSRLLIQDHTIEHWLEPTTWTTDKGLVFLRALGEKKPWVVQGDCARSRLVRELEWGGRMFGAFTCEETALVKRWITLLGQENIRPSKEHGTYQSFVGESGKGVPREGFSRFDRRSRENLFKPGDAKDLEAVLRRFVLPQIPPPSSLENLIARGSCYTTSHGDPRNLAALWFTSISLLELFPLSPSKFATPLGAAVLRAIRAQLGFPSLHRSENICAGMDSVRDGDGIDAGASLGLWELGIIVCRRRGYEVPGEFSKLADSIEQHSKTATFCADMLELRTRPYRQQALLLGCTCGFTVHLYSSPAIALSLDVAQRARMEQICRDVVAGLHAAVETGRTSTHTWWSDFVRGFYRAEKEITTLA
;
A
#
# COMPACT_ATOMS: atom_id res chain seq x y z
N MET A 1 29.68 1.67 49.08
CA MET A 1 29.70 0.94 47.79
C MET A 1 28.41 0.16 47.67
N THR A 2 27.41 0.75 47.03
CA THR A 2 26.13 0.09 46.74
C THR A 2 25.80 0.42 45.30
N SER A 3 26.07 -0.53 44.41
CA SER A 3 25.89 -0.40 42.97
C SER A 3 24.39 -0.41 42.64
N SER A 4 23.93 0.70 42.08
CA SER A 4 22.66 0.82 41.38
C SER A 4 22.72 0.01 40.08
N HIS A 5 21.94 -1.05 39.97
CA HIS A 5 21.64 -1.66 38.68
C HIS A 5 20.63 -0.78 37.94
N SER A 6 21.08 -0.13 36.86
CA SER A 6 20.19 0.47 35.87
C SER A 6 19.60 -0.63 35.00
N SER A 7 18.30 -0.88 35.14
CA SER A 7 17.54 -1.73 34.22
C SER A 7 17.29 -0.96 32.92
N ASP A 8 18.08 -1.23 31.90
CA ASP A 8 17.80 -0.81 30.52
C ASP A 8 16.82 -1.81 29.90
N HIS A 9 15.52 -1.48 29.95
CA HIS A 9 14.47 -2.22 29.26
C HIS A 9 14.18 -1.56 27.92
N SER A 10 14.95 -1.94 26.89
CA SER A 10 14.47 -1.86 25.51
C SER A 10 13.21 -2.72 25.40
N ALA A 11 12.05 -2.08 25.31
CA ALA A 11 10.76 -2.75 25.22
C ALA A 11 10.70 -3.55 23.91
N ARG A 12 10.75 -4.88 24.01
CA ARG A 12 10.64 -5.78 22.86
C ARG A 12 9.36 -5.47 22.08
N LYS A 13 9.47 -5.30 20.76
CA LYS A 13 8.30 -5.13 19.89
C LYS A 13 7.36 -6.32 20.06
N SER A 14 6.06 -6.03 20.14
CA SER A 14 5.05 -7.08 20.22
C SER A 14 4.96 -7.84 18.89
N GLY A 15 4.49 -9.10 18.93
CA GLY A 15 4.24 -9.87 17.72
C GLY A 15 3.29 -9.21 16.73
N GLN A 16 2.29 -8.51 17.26
CA GLN A 16 1.34 -7.78 16.44
C GLN A 16 2.00 -6.59 15.76
N THR A 17 2.90 -5.89 16.46
CA THR A 17 3.64 -4.75 15.90
C THR A 17 4.46 -5.22 14.69
N ILE A 18 5.18 -6.33 14.81
CA ILE A 18 5.98 -6.91 13.72
C ILE A 18 5.09 -7.25 12.52
N LYS A 19 3.96 -7.92 12.76
CA LYS A 19 2.99 -8.28 11.71
C LYS A 19 2.38 -7.05 11.04
N ARG A 20 2.05 -6.02 11.80
CA ARG A 20 1.44 -4.79 11.28
C ARG A 20 2.43 -3.99 10.42
N GLU A 21 3.69 -3.92 10.83
CA GLU A 21 4.76 -3.30 10.04
C GLU A 21 4.92 -4.02 8.69
N ALA A 22 4.97 -5.35 8.69
CA ALA A 22 5.03 -6.14 7.46
C ALA A 22 3.74 -6.05 6.61
N ALA A 23 2.56 -6.10 7.25
CA ALA A 23 1.28 -5.99 6.57
C ALA A 23 1.08 -4.61 5.92
N LYS A 24 1.67 -3.55 6.50
CA LYS A 24 1.62 -2.20 5.91
C LYS A 24 2.37 -2.15 4.56
N LEU A 25 3.47 -2.90 4.42
CA LEU A 25 4.18 -3.04 3.15
C LEU A 25 3.35 -3.80 2.11
N ALA A 26 2.80 -4.95 2.50
CA ALA A 26 1.89 -5.72 1.63
C ALA A 26 0.64 -4.91 1.24
N TRP A 27 0.17 -4.03 2.12
CA TRP A 27 -0.97 -3.15 1.83
C TRP A 27 -0.63 -2.06 0.81
N GLN A 28 0.62 -1.56 0.77
CA GLN A 28 1.02 -0.58 -0.25
C GLN A 28 0.92 -1.18 -1.66
N VAL A 29 1.31 -2.45 -1.83
CA VAL A 29 1.11 -3.20 -3.09
C VAL A 29 -0.38 -3.19 -3.49
N ILE A 30 -1.28 -3.57 -2.58
CA ILE A 30 -2.73 -3.52 -2.82
C ILE A 30 -3.21 -2.09 -3.17
N GLY A 31 -2.64 -1.07 -2.54
CA GLY A 31 -2.92 0.33 -2.86
C GLY A 31 -2.64 0.64 -4.33
N GLU A 32 -1.44 0.26 -4.81
CA GLU A 32 -0.99 0.46 -6.19
C GLU A 32 -1.84 -0.33 -7.18
N GLU A 33 -2.17 -1.60 -6.88
CA GLU A 33 -3.09 -2.43 -7.67
C GLU A 33 -4.47 -1.77 -7.87
N PHE A 34 -4.94 -1.05 -6.86
CA PHE A 34 -6.18 -0.28 -6.92
C PHE A 34 -6.02 1.15 -7.45
N GLY A 35 -4.85 1.48 -8.02
CA GLY A 35 -4.55 2.76 -8.63
C GLY A 35 -4.30 3.88 -7.61
N ASP A 36 -4.08 3.53 -6.35
CA ASP A 36 -3.71 4.44 -5.26
C ASP A 36 -4.69 5.61 -5.04
N GLY A 37 -5.94 5.40 -5.47
CA GLY A 37 -7.02 6.37 -5.41
C GLY A 37 -7.28 7.11 -6.72
N ASP A 38 -6.68 6.69 -7.83
CA ASP A 38 -7.03 7.11 -9.19
C ASP A 38 -7.64 5.93 -9.96
N LEU A 39 -8.85 6.15 -10.48
CA LEU A 39 -9.60 5.13 -11.18
C LEU A 39 -8.90 4.73 -12.49
N GLU A 40 -8.29 5.68 -13.20
CA GLU A 40 -7.63 5.38 -14.47
C GLU A 40 -6.42 4.49 -14.28
N LYS A 41 -5.84 4.48 -13.06
CA LYS A 41 -4.72 3.63 -12.66
C LYS A 41 -5.15 2.32 -12.01
N ASN A 42 -6.44 2.12 -11.74
CA ASN A 42 -6.93 0.93 -11.09
C ASN A 42 -6.86 -0.27 -12.04
N HIS A 43 -6.11 -1.32 -11.70
CA HIS A 43 -5.84 -2.42 -12.62
C HIS A 43 -7.11 -3.18 -13.05
N VAL A 44 -8.08 -3.31 -12.14
CA VAL A 44 -9.38 -3.92 -12.45
C VAL A 44 -10.17 -3.04 -13.44
N TYR A 45 -10.07 -1.72 -13.32
CA TYR A 45 -10.67 -0.79 -14.27
C TYR A 45 -9.98 -0.86 -15.64
N VAL A 46 -8.65 -0.84 -15.68
CA VAL A 46 -7.85 -0.96 -16.90
C VAL A 46 -8.17 -2.27 -17.65
N TYR A 47 -8.22 -3.39 -16.93
CA TYR A 47 -8.59 -4.68 -17.53
C TYR A 47 -10.04 -4.69 -18.05
N ARG A 48 -10.98 -4.06 -17.33
CA ARG A 48 -12.36 -3.93 -17.80
C ARG A 48 -12.45 -3.13 -19.10
N GLN A 49 -11.72 -2.02 -19.22
CA GLN A 49 -11.69 -1.22 -20.45
C GLN A 49 -11.15 -2.03 -21.64
N LEU A 50 -10.13 -2.87 -21.41
CA LEU A 50 -9.64 -3.81 -22.41
C LEU A 50 -10.76 -4.77 -22.86
N LEU A 51 -11.46 -5.42 -21.92
CA LEU A 51 -12.56 -6.33 -22.24
C LEU A 51 -13.69 -5.63 -23.01
N GLU A 52 -14.05 -4.41 -22.60
CA GLU A 52 -15.06 -3.59 -23.29
C GLU A 52 -14.64 -3.27 -24.74
N SER A 53 -13.35 -3.01 -24.97
CA SER A 53 -12.82 -2.73 -26.32
C SER A 53 -12.85 -3.95 -27.26
N LEU A 54 -12.77 -5.16 -26.70
CA LEU A 54 -12.77 -6.42 -27.44
C LEU A 54 -14.18 -6.94 -27.74
N SER A 55 -15.16 -6.51 -26.95
CA SER A 55 -16.53 -6.99 -27.01
C SER A 55 -17.34 -6.24 -28.07
N ASN A 56 -17.49 -6.82 -29.28
CA ASN A 56 -18.52 -6.39 -30.24
C ASN A 56 -19.93 -6.94 -29.91
N SER A 57 -20.10 -7.61 -28.78
CA SER A 57 -21.30 -8.37 -28.39
C SER A 57 -21.69 -8.10 -26.93
N ASP A 58 -23.00 -7.98 -26.72
CA ASP A 58 -23.69 -7.52 -25.51
C ASP A 58 -23.14 -8.03 -24.17
N GLY A 59 -22.64 -7.11 -23.35
CA GLY A 59 -22.77 -7.14 -21.88
C GLY A 59 -22.48 -8.46 -21.17
N ALA A 60 -21.30 -9.06 -21.37
CA ALA A 60 -20.84 -10.14 -20.49
C ALA A 60 -20.89 -9.64 -19.03
N PRO A 61 -21.57 -10.36 -18.12
CA PRO A 61 -21.74 -9.91 -16.75
C PRO A 61 -20.38 -9.69 -16.10
N ALA A 62 -20.21 -8.59 -15.36
CA ALA A 62 -18.98 -8.35 -14.61
C ALA A 62 -18.79 -9.41 -13.52
N GLY A 63 -17.56 -9.60 -13.00
CA GLY A 63 -17.26 -10.60 -11.95
C GLY A 63 -18.08 -10.49 -10.66
N CYS A 64 -18.82 -9.40 -10.45
CA CYS A 64 -19.74 -9.20 -9.33
C CYS A 64 -21.23 -9.33 -9.66
N GLU A 65 -21.56 -9.62 -10.92
CA GLU A 65 -22.91 -9.73 -11.45
C GLU A 65 -23.34 -11.20 -11.53
N LEU A 66 -24.65 -11.41 -11.39
CA LEU A 66 -25.23 -12.75 -11.53
C LEU A 66 -25.07 -13.21 -12.98
N GLY A 67 -24.59 -14.44 -13.18
CA GLY A 67 -24.36 -15.02 -14.51
C GLY A 67 -22.91 -14.94 -15.00
N PHE A 68 -21.99 -14.33 -14.25
CA PHE A 68 -20.53 -14.37 -14.55
C PHE A 68 -19.96 -15.79 -14.52
N ASP A 69 -20.54 -16.66 -13.71
CA ASP A 69 -20.22 -18.08 -13.59
C ASP A 69 -20.79 -18.93 -14.73
N GLY A 70 -21.63 -18.35 -15.61
CA GLY A 70 -22.27 -19.01 -16.74
C GLY A 70 -21.42 -19.14 -18.00
N LEU A 71 -20.08 -19.12 -17.88
CA LEU A 71 -19.19 -19.49 -18.98
C LEU A 71 -19.45 -20.96 -19.36
N ALA A 72 -19.44 -21.28 -20.65
CA ALA A 72 -19.58 -22.67 -21.10
C ALA A 72 -18.53 -23.57 -20.42
N ASP A 73 -18.83 -24.86 -20.25
CA ASP A 73 -18.05 -25.83 -19.45
C ASP A 73 -16.55 -25.95 -19.84
N ASP A 74 -16.10 -25.30 -20.92
CA ASP A 74 -14.73 -25.24 -21.41
C ASP A 74 -14.07 -23.82 -21.38
N ASP A 75 -14.82 -22.73 -21.24
CA ASP A 75 -14.30 -21.35 -21.28
C ASP A 75 -13.99 -20.75 -19.89
N GLY A 76 -14.54 -21.34 -18.82
CA GLY A 76 -14.27 -21.00 -17.41
C GLY A 76 -13.36 -22.02 -16.72
N SER A 77 -12.24 -22.40 -17.36
CA SER A 77 -11.38 -23.53 -16.99
C SER A 77 -11.25 -23.72 -15.45
N PRO A 78 -11.50 -24.93 -14.91
CA PRO A 78 -11.37 -25.25 -13.48
C PRO A 78 -10.07 -24.76 -12.82
N ARG A 79 -9.01 -24.57 -13.63
CA ARG A 79 -7.74 -23.97 -13.20
C ARG A 79 -7.89 -22.54 -12.65
N CYS A 80 -8.68 -21.69 -13.32
CA CYS A 80 -8.87 -20.28 -12.97
C CYS A 80 -9.63 -20.16 -11.64
N TRP A 81 -10.67 -21.01 -11.47
CA TRP A 81 -11.39 -21.12 -10.21
C TRP A 81 -10.51 -21.68 -9.09
N THR A 82 -9.70 -22.71 -9.38
CA THR A 82 -8.77 -23.27 -8.38
C THR A 82 -7.80 -22.21 -7.87
N ALA A 83 -7.20 -21.43 -8.78
CA ALA A 83 -6.32 -20.33 -8.45
C ALA A 83 -7.03 -19.23 -7.62
N ALA A 84 -8.18 -18.74 -8.09
CA ALA A 84 -8.92 -17.68 -7.42
C ALA A 84 -9.43 -18.10 -6.02
N VAL A 85 -9.89 -19.35 -5.88
CA VAL A 85 -10.33 -19.90 -4.59
C VAL A 85 -9.14 -20.08 -3.65
N ALA A 86 -8.00 -20.56 -4.14
CA ALA A 86 -6.79 -20.71 -3.34
C ALA A 86 -6.30 -19.36 -2.80
N GLN A 87 -6.25 -18.33 -3.64
CA GLN A 87 -5.91 -16.95 -3.23
C GLN A 87 -6.86 -16.43 -2.15
N GLN A 88 -8.17 -16.61 -2.33
CA GLN A 88 -9.16 -16.22 -1.31
C GLN A 88 -8.99 -16.99 0.01
N CYS A 89 -8.73 -18.31 -0.06
CA CYS A 89 -8.50 -19.14 1.12
C CYS A 89 -7.27 -18.66 1.90
N ILE A 90 -6.14 -18.40 1.23
CA ILE A 90 -4.94 -17.87 1.89
C ILE A 90 -5.21 -16.51 2.52
N GLY A 91 -5.91 -15.60 1.84
CA GLY A 91 -6.30 -14.31 2.42
C GLY A 91 -7.19 -14.44 3.66
N LEU A 92 -8.18 -15.34 3.63
CA LEU A 92 -9.02 -15.64 4.79
C LEU A 92 -8.22 -16.26 5.94
N LEU A 93 -7.30 -17.18 5.65
CA LEU A 93 -6.43 -17.81 6.64
C LEU A 93 -5.43 -16.81 7.23
N ALA A 94 -4.92 -15.87 6.45
CA ALA A 94 -4.04 -14.79 6.93
C ALA A 94 -4.73 -13.96 8.02
N SER A 95 -6.04 -13.74 7.88
CA SER A 95 -6.85 -12.97 8.84
C SER A 95 -6.94 -13.62 10.24
N THR A 96 -6.62 -14.92 10.37
CA THR A 96 -6.57 -15.61 11.67
C THR A 96 -5.30 -15.31 12.47
N ASN A 97 -4.36 -14.54 11.90
CA ASN A 97 -3.00 -14.33 12.39
C ASN A 97 -2.14 -15.60 12.45
N GLU A 98 -2.68 -16.79 12.20
CA GLU A 98 -1.93 -18.04 12.21
C GLU A 98 -1.12 -18.19 10.92
N PHE A 99 -1.76 -17.99 9.77
CA PHE A 99 -1.18 -18.18 8.43
C PHE A 99 -0.62 -16.88 7.82
N PHE A 100 -0.23 -15.93 8.68
CA PHE A 100 0.38 -14.69 8.22
C PHE A 100 1.73 -14.90 7.49
N PRO A 101 2.66 -15.78 7.97
CA PRO A 101 3.89 -16.06 7.24
C PRO A 101 3.66 -16.68 5.85
N GLU A 102 2.71 -17.61 5.77
CA GLU A 102 2.25 -18.24 4.53
C GLU A 102 1.74 -17.19 3.54
N ALA A 103 0.83 -16.32 3.98
CA ALA A 103 0.31 -15.25 3.14
C ALA A 103 1.39 -14.28 2.64
N LEU A 104 2.41 -13.97 3.46
CA LEU A 104 3.56 -13.18 3.01
C LEU A 104 4.39 -13.92 1.96
N GLY A 105 4.59 -15.23 2.12
CA GLY A 105 5.27 -16.06 1.12
C GLY A 105 4.52 -16.16 -0.20
N PHE A 106 3.21 -16.35 -0.13
CA PHE A 106 2.33 -16.35 -1.29
C PHE A 106 2.42 -15.01 -2.03
N ASN A 107 2.28 -13.89 -1.31
CA ASN A 107 2.37 -12.55 -1.88
C ASN A 107 3.75 -12.32 -2.54
N MET A 108 4.84 -12.65 -1.85
CA MET A 108 6.20 -12.50 -2.38
C MET A 108 6.42 -13.27 -3.71
N ALA A 109 5.90 -14.50 -3.80
CA ALA A 109 5.96 -15.26 -5.05
C ALA A 109 5.05 -14.66 -6.13
N TYR A 110 3.84 -14.25 -5.76
CA TYR A 110 2.85 -13.73 -6.70
C TYR A 110 3.27 -12.40 -7.35
N GLU A 111 3.91 -11.51 -6.58
CA GLU A 111 4.44 -10.23 -7.08
C GLU A 111 5.72 -10.38 -7.90
N THR A 112 6.30 -11.59 -8.02
CA THR A 112 7.48 -11.79 -8.86
C THR A 112 7.06 -11.86 -10.33
N LEU A 113 7.59 -10.97 -11.17
CA LEU A 113 7.28 -10.90 -12.60
C LEU A 113 7.22 -12.29 -13.28
N PRO A 114 6.02 -12.79 -13.61
CA PRO A 114 5.91 -14.09 -14.24
C PRO A 114 6.16 -13.97 -15.75
N TYR A 115 7.01 -14.85 -16.29
CA TYR A 115 7.45 -14.83 -17.70
C TYR A 115 6.29 -14.75 -18.72
N HIS A 116 5.14 -15.33 -18.40
CA HIS A 116 3.99 -15.32 -19.29
C HIS A 116 3.48 -13.91 -19.62
N LEU A 117 3.67 -12.91 -18.75
CA LEU A 117 3.22 -11.54 -19.02
C LEU A 117 4.01 -10.92 -20.19
N LEU A 118 5.30 -11.25 -20.31
CA LEU A 118 6.14 -10.83 -21.44
C LEU A 118 5.63 -11.46 -22.76
N VAL A 119 5.27 -12.74 -22.71
CA VAL A 119 4.72 -13.48 -23.86
C VAL A 119 3.35 -12.91 -24.23
N THR A 120 2.45 -12.80 -23.27
CA THR A 120 1.07 -12.32 -23.43
C THR A 120 1.06 -10.89 -23.98
N SER A 121 1.84 -9.98 -23.41
CA SER A 121 1.98 -8.60 -23.91
C SER A 121 2.44 -8.58 -25.38
N ARG A 122 3.36 -9.47 -25.76
CA ARG A 122 3.80 -9.56 -27.15
C ARG A 122 2.72 -10.13 -28.07
N GLU A 123 2.09 -11.23 -27.71
CA GLU A 123 1.08 -11.90 -28.54
C GLU A 123 -0.14 -11.00 -28.76
N LEU A 124 -0.61 -10.29 -27.73
CA LEU A 124 -1.72 -9.34 -27.85
C LEU A 124 -1.41 -8.23 -28.86
N ARG A 125 -0.19 -7.67 -28.84
CA ARG A 125 0.25 -6.68 -29.84
C ARG A 125 0.29 -7.26 -31.25
N GLU A 126 0.74 -8.50 -31.41
CA GLU A 126 0.75 -9.18 -32.72
C GLU A 126 -0.67 -9.39 -33.26
N LEU A 127 -1.66 -9.54 -32.37
CA LEU A 127 -3.08 -9.63 -32.70
C LEU A 127 -3.78 -8.27 -32.83
N GLY A 128 -3.09 -7.16 -32.58
CA GLY A 128 -3.68 -5.82 -32.59
C GLY A 128 -4.62 -5.53 -31.41
N ILE A 129 -4.48 -6.28 -30.32
CA ILE A 129 -5.20 -6.09 -29.05
C ILE A 129 -4.36 -5.20 -28.14
N ASP A 130 -5.02 -4.30 -27.41
CA ASP A 130 -4.33 -3.47 -26.41
C ASP A 130 -3.72 -4.34 -25.31
N ASP A 131 -2.40 -4.23 -25.12
CA ASP A 131 -1.62 -5.03 -24.19
C ASP A 131 -1.31 -4.29 -22.88
N TYR A 132 -1.80 -3.06 -22.71
CA TYR A 132 -1.32 -2.17 -21.65
C TYR A 132 -1.47 -2.75 -20.24
N TYR A 133 -2.58 -3.44 -19.93
CA TYR A 133 -2.77 -4.12 -18.64
C TYR A 133 -1.62 -5.09 -18.33
N PHE A 134 -1.19 -5.90 -19.31
CA PHE A 134 -0.11 -6.87 -19.12
C PHE A 134 1.26 -6.20 -19.15
N ALA A 135 1.45 -5.21 -20.01
CA ALA A 135 2.69 -4.45 -20.12
C ALA A 135 3.00 -3.65 -18.84
N LEU A 136 1.96 -3.17 -18.14
CA LEU A 136 2.08 -2.48 -16.87
C LEU A 136 2.78 -3.37 -15.81
N HIS A 137 2.30 -4.59 -15.62
CA HIS A 137 2.83 -5.57 -14.67
C HIS A 137 4.28 -5.99 -14.97
N VAL A 138 4.71 -5.95 -16.23
CA VAL A 138 6.12 -6.17 -16.60
C VAL A 138 7.06 -5.19 -15.90
N THR A 139 6.61 -3.98 -15.59
CA THR A 139 7.46 -2.91 -15.05
C THR A 139 7.19 -2.60 -13.59
N ILE A 140 5.94 -2.66 -13.12
CA ILE A 140 5.62 -2.41 -11.71
C ILE A 140 6.03 -3.58 -10.80
N ASP A 141 6.09 -4.82 -11.31
CA ASP A 141 6.45 -6.03 -10.52
C ASP A 141 7.96 -6.28 -10.50
N ASN A 142 8.76 -5.21 -10.60
CA ASN A 142 10.21 -5.32 -10.69
C ASN A 142 10.87 -5.53 -9.30
N PRO A 143 12.01 -6.26 -9.24
CA PRO A 143 12.67 -6.60 -7.98
C PRO A 143 13.54 -5.49 -7.36
N ASP A 144 13.70 -4.33 -8.01
CA ASP A 144 14.53 -3.23 -7.47
C ASP A 144 13.69 -2.26 -6.62
N SER A 145 12.57 -1.78 -7.18
CA SER A 145 11.71 -0.79 -6.54
C SER A 145 10.23 -1.05 -6.71
N GLY A 146 9.85 -2.16 -7.35
CA GLY A 146 8.47 -2.53 -7.64
C GLY A 146 7.84 -3.42 -6.57
N HIS A 147 6.71 -4.04 -6.90
CA HIS A 147 5.95 -4.89 -5.96
C HIS A 147 6.76 -6.08 -5.44
N ALA A 148 7.58 -6.71 -6.28
CA ALA A 148 8.48 -7.78 -5.85
C ALA A 148 9.46 -7.31 -4.74
N ALA A 149 9.99 -6.09 -4.86
CA ALA A 149 10.86 -5.50 -3.84
C ALA A 149 10.09 -5.22 -2.53
N LEU A 150 8.89 -4.64 -2.63
CA LEU A 150 8.01 -4.38 -1.48
C LEU A 150 7.64 -5.68 -0.73
N ALA A 151 7.29 -6.72 -1.48
CA ALA A 151 6.88 -8.00 -0.92
C ALA A 151 8.05 -8.74 -0.26
N LEU A 152 9.25 -8.69 -0.86
CA LEU A 152 10.47 -9.20 -0.24
C LEU A 152 10.77 -8.45 1.07
N GLU A 153 10.69 -7.11 1.05
CA GLU A 153 10.95 -6.30 2.24
C GLU A 153 9.93 -6.60 3.37
N ALA A 154 8.67 -6.89 3.02
CA ALA A 154 7.65 -7.32 3.98
C ALA A 154 8.05 -8.61 4.70
N VAL A 155 8.54 -9.60 3.94
CA VAL A 155 9.06 -10.86 4.49
C VAL A 155 10.29 -10.61 5.35
N GLU A 156 11.26 -9.84 4.86
CA GLU A 156 12.50 -9.54 5.59
C GLU A 156 12.21 -8.84 6.93
N ARG A 157 11.41 -7.76 6.93
CA ARG A 157 11.05 -7.05 8.16
C ARG A 157 10.29 -7.96 9.14
N PHE A 158 9.41 -8.82 8.64
CA PHE A 158 8.71 -9.80 9.46
C PHE A 158 9.68 -10.80 10.12
N LEU A 159 10.58 -11.40 9.34
CA LEU A 159 11.54 -12.39 9.83
C LEU A 159 12.56 -11.77 10.79
N LEU A 160 13.07 -10.57 10.48
CA LEU A 160 13.95 -9.82 11.37
C LEU A 160 13.26 -9.50 12.70
N GLY A 161 12.01 -9.02 12.66
CA GLY A 161 11.24 -8.78 13.88
C GLY A 161 11.00 -10.05 14.71
N VAL A 162 10.70 -11.18 14.06
CA VAL A 162 10.59 -12.49 14.74
C VAL A 162 11.92 -12.89 15.36
N LYS A 163 13.04 -12.73 14.63
CA LYS A 163 14.38 -13.02 15.13
C LYS A 163 14.73 -12.17 16.35
N GLU A 164 14.45 -10.88 16.33
CA GLU A 164 14.69 -9.98 17.46
C GLU A 164 13.86 -10.37 18.70
N ARG A 165 12.59 -10.75 18.48
CA ARG A 165 11.67 -11.09 19.57
C ARG A 165 11.96 -12.47 20.18
N ASP A 166 12.11 -13.48 19.31
CA ASP A 166 12.05 -14.91 19.65
C ASP A 166 13.33 -15.71 19.30
N GLY A 167 14.26 -15.12 18.56
CA GLY A 167 15.55 -15.73 18.20
C GLY A 167 15.56 -16.46 16.84
N ASP A 168 16.74 -16.92 16.44
CA ASP A 168 16.99 -17.48 15.11
C ASP A 168 16.16 -18.74 14.79
N LEU A 169 15.93 -19.61 15.78
CA LEU A 169 15.14 -20.83 15.56
C LEU A 169 13.68 -20.53 15.22
N ALA A 170 13.10 -19.50 15.83
CA ALA A 170 11.73 -19.08 15.54
C ALA A 170 11.65 -18.43 14.17
N MET A 171 12.64 -17.60 13.80
CA MET A 171 12.75 -17.03 12.47
C MET A 171 12.85 -18.13 11.40
N GLU A 172 13.70 -19.14 11.61
CA GLU A 172 13.86 -20.28 10.69
C GLU A 172 12.57 -21.08 10.53
N GLN A 173 11.78 -21.25 11.59
CA GLN A 173 10.46 -21.87 11.50
C GLN A 173 9.49 -21.02 10.67
N MET A 174 9.49 -19.70 10.86
CA MET A 174 8.65 -18.80 10.07
C MET A 174 9.08 -18.77 8.61
N TRP A 175 10.40 -18.80 8.34
CA TRP A 175 10.95 -18.85 6.99
C TRP A 175 10.48 -20.10 6.22
N LYS A 176 10.46 -21.27 6.86
CA LYS A 176 9.91 -22.49 6.25
C LYS A 176 8.43 -22.37 5.86
N ARG A 177 7.65 -21.61 6.62
CA ARG A 177 6.23 -21.35 6.34
C ARG A 177 6.07 -20.38 5.16
N VAL A 178 6.90 -19.34 5.10
CA VAL A 178 7.01 -18.46 3.94
C VAL A 178 7.35 -19.28 2.69
N GLN A 179 8.35 -20.16 2.75
CA GLN A 179 8.74 -21.02 1.62
C GLN A 179 7.64 -21.99 1.17
N ALA A 180 6.84 -22.52 2.11
CA ALA A 180 5.75 -23.44 1.79
C ALA A 180 4.71 -22.79 0.86
N ASP A 181 4.38 -21.53 1.10
CA ASP A 181 3.39 -20.81 0.29
C ASP A 181 3.97 -20.16 -0.96
N VAL A 182 5.29 -19.91 -1.01
CA VAL A 182 5.99 -19.67 -2.28
C VAL A 182 5.80 -20.87 -3.22
N ILE A 183 6.01 -22.09 -2.71
CA ILE A 183 5.81 -23.32 -3.49
C ILE A 183 4.33 -23.49 -3.88
N LEU A 184 3.39 -23.13 -3.00
CA LEU A 184 1.97 -23.14 -3.33
C LEU A 184 1.67 -22.17 -4.48
N ALA A 185 2.15 -20.93 -4.41
CA ALA A 185 1.95 -19.93 -5.44
C ALA A 185 2.52 -20.38 -6.80
N ASP A 186 3.76 -20.92 -6.82
CA ASP A 186 4.40 -21.47 -8.01
C ASP A 186 3.62 -22.68 -8.59
N GLY A 187 3.03 -23.50 -7.72
CA GLY A 187 2.28 -24.69 -8.10
C GLY A 187 0.83 -24.43 -8.53
N LEU A 188 0.29 -23.24 -8.29
CA LEU A 188 -1.06 -22.90 -8.71
C LEU A 188 -1.10 -22.58 -10.20
N PRO A 189 -2.13 -23.03 -10.93
CA PRO A 189 -2.30 -22.72 -12.35
C PRO A 189 -2.92 -21.32 -12.52
N THR A 190 -2.35 -20.32 -11.86
CA THR A 190 -2.67 -18.89 -12.03
C THR A 190 -2.23 -18.38 -13.41
N THR A 191 -1.35 -19.14 -14.08
CA THR A 191 -0.67 -18.79 -15.31
C THR A 191 -0.90 -19.86 -16.39
N PRO A 192 -1.19 -19.51 -17.66
CA PRO A 192 -1.15 -20.48 -18.76
C PRO A 192 0.24 -21.11 -18.88
N CYS A 193 0.33 -22.44 -19.04
CA CYS A 193 1.61 -23.13 -19.14
C CYS A 193 2.47 -22.56 -20.28
N SER A 194 3.72 -22.20 -19.99
CA SER A 194 4.70 -21.86 -21.04
C SER A 194 4.92 -23.09 -21.93
N PRO A 195 4.78 -22.99 -23.26
CA PRO A 195 5.08 -24.10 -24.16
C PRO A 195 6.59 -24.39 -24.30
N ILE A 196 7.47 -23.60 -23.66
CA ILE A 196 8.92 -23.65 -23.89
C ILE A 196 9.69 -23.55 -22.56
N ASP A 197 10.51 -24.58 -22.30
CA ASP A 197 11.57 -24.57 -21.29
C ASP A 197 12.81 -23.85 -21.84
N LEU A 198 13.23 -22.75 -21.21
CA LEU A 198 14.46 -22.03 -21.57
C LEU A 198 15.58 -22.33 -20.57
N GLN A 199 16.68 -22.89 -21.07
CA GLN A 199 17.91 -23.06 -20.27
C GLN A 199 18.77 -21.79 -20.27
N PRO A 200 19.41 -21.42 -19.15
CA PRO A 200 20.32 -20.27 -19.11
C PRO A 200 21.65 -20.58 -19.81
N LYS A 201 22.16 -19.64 -20.62
CA LYS A 201 23.54 -19.66 -21.14
C LYS A 201 24.34 -18.50 -20.56
N SER A 202 25.55 -18.78 -20.09
CA SER A 202 26.51 -17.79 -19.62
C SER A 202 27.40 -17.30 -20.76
N SER A 203 27.77 -16.03 -20.76
CA SER A 203 28.75 -15.45 -21.69
C SER A 203 29.78 -14.61 -20.93
N LYS A 204 31.02 -14.60 -21.43
CA LYS A 204 32.18 -13.89 -20.86
C LYS A 204 32.57 -12.75 -21.79
N ALA A 205 32.92 -11.59 -21.23
CA ALA A 205 33.44 -10.45 -21.98
C ALA A 205 34.78 -9.94 -21.38
N SER A 206 35.64 -9.41 -22.25
CA SER A 206 36.92 -8.77 -21.93
C SER A 206 36.82 -7.25 -22.06
N SER A 207 37.66 -6.51 -21.33
CA SER A 207 37.63 -5.05 -21.22
C SER A 207 38.83 -4.37 -21.89
N SER A 208 38.61 -3.14 -22.36
CA SER A 208 39.66 -2.15 -22.64
C SER A 208 39.15 -0.77 -22.21
N SER A 209 40.00 0.03 -21.56
CA SER A 209 39.60 1.32 -20.97
C SER A 209 40.06 2.50 -21.81
N SER A 210 39.31 3.60 -21.72
CA SER A 210 39.77 4.93 -22.12
C SER A 210 39.22 5.96 -21.15
N LEU A 211 40.04 6.99 -20.87
CA LEU A 211 39.90 7.97 -19.81
C LEU A 211 38.86 9.04 -20.16
N ILE A 212 37.94 9.33 -19.24
CA ILE A 212 36.84 10.28 -19.42
C ILE A 212 36.95 11.46 -18.44
N SER A 213 36.61 12.64 -18.95
CA SER A 213 36.55 13.95 -18.28
C SER A 213 35.58 14.02 -17.08
N PRO A 214 35.67 15.05 -16.21
CA PRO A 214 35.05 15.04 -14.88
C PRO A 214 33.53 14.83 -14.90
N VAL A 215 33.06 14.04 -13.94
CA VAL A 215 31.67 13.59 -13.76
C VAL A 215 30.92 14.59 -12.90
N THR A 216 29.71 14.99 -13.30
CA THR A 216 28.83 15.81 -12.46
C THR A 216 28.12 14.95 -11.40
N ASP A 217 27.74 15.52 -10.25
CA ASP A 217 27.06 14.78 -9.17
C ASP A 217 25.75 14.11 -9.66
N VAL A 218 25.03 14.77 -10.57
CA VAL A 218 23.79 14.23 -11.17
C VAL A 218 24.09 13.06 -12.11
N GLU A 219 25.14 13.12 -12.92
CA GLU A 219 25.56 11.98 -13.75
C GLU A 219 25.98 10.78 -12.89
N SER A 220 26.67 11.01 -11.76
CA SER A 220 27.04 9.95 -10.83
C SER A 220 25.82 9.23 -10.24
N HIS A 221 24.82 10.00 -9.77
CA HIS A 221 23.56 9.43 -9.28
C HIS A 221 22.79 8.70 -10.39
N MET A 222 22.76 9.24 -11.62
CA MET A 222 22.14 8.58 -12.77
C MET A 222 22.82 7.25 -13.13
N VAL A 223 24.16 7.19 -13.10
CA VAL A 223 24.92 5.96 -13.37
C VAL A 223 24.64 4.90 -12.30
N SER A 224 24.58 5.29 -11.02
CA SER A 224 24.22 4.38 -9.93
C SER A 224 22.78 3.87 -10.06
N LEU A 225 21.83 4.75 -10.39
CA LEU A 225 20.45 4.40 -10.67
C LEU A 225 20.35 3.40 -11.83
N LEU A 226 20.98 3.68 -12.97
CA LEU A 226 20.98 2.79 -14.13
C LEU A 226 21.61 1.43 -13.83
N ALA A 227 22.63 1.37 -12.97
CA ALA A 227 23.24 0.11 -12.54
C ALA A 227 22.24 -0.80 -11.82
N ARG A 228 21.43 -0.23 -10.91
CA ARG A 228 20.39 -0.97 -10.19
C ARG A 228 19.29 -1.46 -11.14
N LYS A 229 18.79 -0.55 -12.00
CA LYS A 229 17.74 -0.87 -12.98
C LYS A 229 18.19 -1.88 -14.03
N ALA A 230 19.47 -1.86 -14.42
CA ALA A 230 20.05 -2.83 -15.33
C ALA A 230 19.90 -4.29 -14.84
N GLY A 231 20.11 -4.53 -13.54
CA GLY A 231 19.89 -5.85 -12.95
C GLY A 231 18.43 -6.30 -13.00
N ALA A 232 17.51 -5.39 -12.66
CA ALA A 232 16.07 -5.68 -12.71
C ALA A 232 15.54 -5.84 -14.15
N ALA A 233 16.18 -5.19 -15.13
CA ALA A 233 15.74 -5.16 -16.53
C ALA A 233 16.52 -6.08 -17.47
N GLU A 234 17.31 -7.00 -16.93
CA GLU A 234 18.09 -7.97 -17.71
C GLU A 234 17.18 -8.70 -18.70
N LYS A 235 17.57 -8.77 -19.97
CA LYS A 235 16.85 -9.41 -21.08
C LYS A 235 15.49 -8.82 -21.45
N MET A 236 14.94 -7.89 -20.67
CA MET A 236 13.64 -7.24 -20.98
C MET A 236 13.72 -6.40 -22.26
N HIS A 237 14.91 -5.92 -22.62
CA HIS A 237 15.13 -5.08 -23.80
C HIS A 237 15.55 -5.85 -25.06
N CYS A 238 15.70 -7.18 -25.00
CA CYS A 238 16.04 -8.04 -26.14
C CYS A 238 15.17 -7.81 -27.41
N PRO A 239 13.84 -7.59 -27.31
CA PRO A 239 13.00 -7.34 -28.48
C PRO A 239 13.19 -5.95 -29.09
N SER A 240 13.83 -5.01 -28.38
CA SER A 240 14.02 -3.64 -28.84
C SER A 240 15.05 -3.57 -29.96
N ARG A 241 14.67 -2.92 -31.07
CA ARG A 241 15.57 -2.63 -32.20
C ARG A 241 16.29 -1.29 -32.06
N LEU A 242 16.18 -0.62 -30.91
CA LEU A 242 16.82 0.67 -30.70
C LEU A 242 18.34 0.50 -30.57
N LEU A 243 19.07 1.27 -31.36
CA LEU A 243 20.53 1.39 -31.27
C LEU A 243 20.91 2.78 -30.75
N ILE A 244 21.80 2.81 -29.76
CA ILE A 244 22.44 4.02 -29.22
C ILE A 244 23.94 3.86 -29.48
N GLN A 245 24.49 4.74 -30.32
CA GLN A 245 25.86 4.63 -30.84
C GLN A 245 26.19 3.20 -31.33
N ASP A 246 25.33 2.66 -32.20
CA ASP A 246 25.47 1.32 -32.83
C ASP A 246 25.39 0.11 -31.91
N HIS A 247 25.13 0.31 -30.62
CA HIS A 247 24.94 -0.77 -29.66
C HIS A 247 23.48 -0.84 -29.20
N THR A 248 23.00 -2.05 -28.91
CA THR A 248 21.65 -2.27 -28.37
C THR A 248 21.55 -1.78 -26.93
N ILE A 249 20.32 -1.50 -26.46
CA ILE A 249 20.10 -1.19 -25.03
C ILE A 249 20.63 -2.33 -24.15
N GLU A 250 20.39 -3.59 -24.54
CA GLU A 250 20.87 -4.77 -23.81
C GLU A 250 22.39 -4.77 -23.65
N HIS A 251 23.13 -4.44 -24.73
CA HIS A 251 24.58 -4.33 -24.67
C HIS A 251 25.03 -3.28 -23.65
N TRP A 252 24.37 -2.12 -23.62
CA TRP A 252 24.70 -1.05 -22.68
C TRP A 252 24.39 -1.43 -21.23
N LEU A 253 23.22 -2.01 -20.99
CA LEU A 253 22.72 -2.35 -19.66
C LEU A 253 23.17 -3.72 -19.15
N GLU A 254 23.97 -4.49 -19.91
CA GLU A 254 24.47 -5.80 -19.49
C GLU A 254 25.13 -5.76 -18.09
N PRO A 255 24.53 -6.39 -17.05
CA PRO A 255 24.97 -6.24 -15.67
C PRO A 255 26.40 -6.75 -15.44
N THR A 256 26.77 -7.84 -16.11
CA THR A 256 28.09 -8.47 -15.94
C THR A 256 29.26 -7.62 -16.45
N THR A 257 28.97 -6.66 -17.32
CA THR A 257 29.97 -5.77 -17.93
C THR A 257 29.79 -4.31 -17.47
N TRP A 258 28.85 -4.07 -16.56
CA TRP A 258 28.56 -2.72 -16.08
C TRP A 258 29.73 -2.17 -15.26
N THR A 259 30.18 -0.98 -15.63
CA THR A 259 31.17 -0.19 -14.87
C THR A 259 30.69 1.26 -14.83
N THR A 260 31.17 2.03 -13.86
CA THR A 260 30.85 3.47 -13.79
C THR A 260 31.19 4.19 -15.10
N ASP A 261 32.32 3.85 -15.71
CA ASP A 261 32.76 4.43 -16.98
C ASP A 261 31.81 4.05 -18.13
N LYS A 262 31.45 2.76 -18.24
CA LYS A 262 30.51 2.28 -19.26
C LYS A 262 29.15 2.96 -19.10
N GLY A 263 28.66 3.06 -17.86
CA GLY A 263 27.40 3.73 -17.55
C GLY A 263 27.42 5.21 -17.91
N LEU A 264 28.54 5.91 -17.68
CA LEU A 264 28.71 7.31 -18.04
C LEU A 264 28.73 7.52 -19.57
N VAL A 265 29.45 6.65 -20.31
CA VAL A 265 29.44 6.66 -21.77
C VAL A 265 28.03 6.44 -22.29
N PHE A 266 27.33 5.44 -21.77
CA PHE A 266 25.95 5.15 -22.13
C PHE A 266 25.03 6.35 -21.86
N LEU A 267 25.11 6.94 -20.67
CA LEU A 267 24.27 8.07 -20.27
C LEU A 267 24.45 9.26 -21.22
N ARG A 268 25.69 9.60 -21.58
CA ARG A 268 25.99 10.69 -22.52
C ARG A 268 25.49 10.36 -23.93
N ALA A 269 25.71 9.13 -24.39
CA ALA A 269 25.19 8.65 -25.68
C ALA A 269 23.65 8.68 -25.75
N LEU A 270 22.98 8.35 -24.65
CA LEU A 270 21.53 8.44 -24.51
C LEU A 270 21.05 9.91 -24.55
N GLY A 271 21.77 10.81 -23.87
CA GLY A 271 21.48 12.25 -23.86
C GLY A 271 21.54 12.93 -25.23
N GLU A 272 22.26 12.35 -26.19
CA GLU A 272 22.34 12.81 -27.58
C GLU A 272 21.28 12.18 -28.50
N LYS A 273 20.61 11.10 -28.05
CA LYS A 273 19.69 10.31 -28.88
C LYS A 273 18.29 10.95 -28.97
N LYS A 274 18.05 11.76 -30.00
CA LYS A 274 16.68 12.24 -30.33
C LYS A 274 15.85 11.13 -31.02
N PRO A 275 14.51 11.03 -30.78
CA PRO A 275 13.69 11.84 -29.87
C PRO A 275 13.63 11.30 -28.43
N TRP A 276 14.48 10.34 -28.07
CA TRP A 276 14.48 9.72 -26.73
C TRP A 276 14.84 10.74 -25.64
N VAL A 277 15.90 11.50 -25.84
CA VAL A 277 16.23 12.67 -25.04
C VAL A 277 16.27 13.92 -25.92
N VAL A 278 15.49 14.92 -25.53
CA VAL A 278 15.55 16.29 -26.05
C VAL A 278 16.15 17.13 -24.94
N GLN A 279 17.43 17.46 -25.07
CA GLN A 279 18.19 18.20 -24.06
C GLN A 279 17.48 19.50 -23.67
N GLY A 280 17.31 19.71 -22.37
CA GLY A 280 16.59 20.86 -21.81
C GLY A 280 15.06 20.76 -21.82
N ASP A 281 14.47 19.75 -22.47
CA ASP A 281 13.02 19.65 -22.65
C ASP A 281 12.51 18.24 -22.28
N CYS A 282 12.05 18.11 -21.03
CA CYS A 282 11.49 16.86 -20.52
C CYS A 282 10.20 16.46 -21.25
N ALA A 283 9.31 17.42 -21.56
CA ALA A 283 8.00 17.13 -22.14
C ALA A 283 8.10 16.56 -23.57
N ARG A 284 9.12 17.00 -24.32
CA ARG A 284 9.39 16.48 -25.67
C ARG A 284 10.23 15.20 -25.67
N SER A 285 10.89 14.88 -24.57
CA SER A 285 11.71 13.67 -24.44
C SER A 285 10.83 12.42 -24.36
N ARG A 286 10.99 11.50 -25.32
CA ARG A 286 10.22 10.24 -25.31
C ARG A 286 10.52 9.37 -24.09
N LEU A 287 11.75 9.41 -23.57
CA LEU A 287 12.12 8.68 -22.35
C LEU A 287 11.21 9.04 -21.17
N VAL A 288 10.94 10.34 -20.96
CA VAL A 288 10.07 10.82 -19.87
C VAL A 288 8.63 10.32 -20.07
N ARG A 289 8.11 10.42 -21.29
CA ARG A 289 6.75 9.94 -21.60
C ARG A 289 6.58 8.42 -21.42
N GLU A 290 7.63 7.64 -21.66
CA GLU A 290 7.57 6.19 -21.46
C GLU A 290 7.65 5.82 -19.96
N LEU A 291 8.26 6.67 -19.12
CA LEU A 291 8.31 6.50 -17.65
C LEU A 291 7.04 6.99 -16.93
N GLU A 292 6.27 7.87 -17.57
CA GLU A 292 5.00 8.39 -17.05
C GLU A 292 3.83 7.46 -17.37
N TRP A 293 2.67 7.69 -16.73
CA TRP A 293 1.46 6.88 -16.93
C TRP A 293 1.06 6.82 -18.42
N GLY A 294 0.62 5.64 -18.87
CA GLY A 294 0.41 5.32 -20.30
C GLY A 294 1.69 4.97 -21.07
N GLY A 295 2.86 5.17 -20.48
CA GLY A 295 4.15 4.75 -21.01
C GLY A 295 4.47 3.29 -20.70
N ARG A 296 5.29 2.64 -21.55
CA ARG A 296 5.65 1.21 -21.41
C ARG A 296 6.65 0.93 -20.30
N MET A 297 7.21 1.97 -19.67
CA MET A 297 8.18 1.88 -18.59
C MET A 297 7.61 2.46 -17.28
N PHE A 298 6.30 2.73 -17.21
CA PHE A 298 5.67 3.24 -16.00
C PHE A 298 5.92 2.30 -14.81
N GLY A 299 6.38 2.85 -13.68
CA GLY A 299 6.70 2.11 -12.46
C GLY A 299 8.00 1.31 -12.49
N ALA A 300 8.74 1.29 -13.61
CA ALA A 300 10.12 0.79 -13.61
C ALA A 300 11.06 1.68 -12.78
N PHE A 301 10.71 2.96 -12.63
CA PHE A 301 11.39 3.95 -11.81
C PHE A 301 10.41 4.52 -10.81
N THR A 302 10.88 4.80 -9.60
CA THR A 302 10.06 5.51 -8.61
C THR A 302 9.87 6.98 -9.01
N CYS A 303 9.06 7.72 -8.26
CA CYS A 303 8.84 9.14 -8.49
C CYS A 303 10.12 9.96 -8.27
N GLU A 304 10.86 9.68 -7.21
CA GLU A 304 12.15 10.34 -6.96
C GLU A 304 13.18 10.06 -8.06
N GLU A 305 13.24 8.80 -8.49
CA GLU A 305 14.14 8.38 -9.57
C GLU A 305 13.73 9.04 -10.90
N THR A 306 12.44 9.13 -11.20
CA THR A 306 11.91 9.83 -12.38
C THR A 306 12.21 11.33 -12.32
N ALA A 307 12.12 11.94 -11.13
CA ALA A 307 12.50 13.34 -10.91
C ALA A 307 14.00 13.57 -11.13
N LEU A 308 14.85 12.61 -10.76
CA LEU A 308 16.28 12.64 -11.08
C LEU A 308 16.52 12.59 -12.60
N VAL A 309 15.82 11.73 -13.34
CA VAL A 309 15.90 11.68 -14.81
C VAL A 309 15.48 13.01 -15.43
N LYS A 310 14.36 13.60 -14.99
CA LYS A 310 13.88 14.92 -15.46
C LYS A 310 14.90 16.03 -15.17
N ARG A 311 15.50 16.01 -13.98
CA ARG A 311 16.54 16.98 -13.58
C ARG A 311 17.77 16.86 -14.47
N TRP A 312 18.23 15.63 -14.73
CA TRP A 312 19.34 15.36 -15.65
C TRP A 312 19.05 15.90 -17.06
N ILE A 313 17.90 15.58 -17.66
CA ILE A 313 17.52 16.07 -19.01
C ILE A 313 17.47 17.60 -19.06
N THR A 314 16.93 18.23 -18.02
CA THR A 314 16.85 19.70 -17.92
C THR A 314 18.24 20.33 -17.89
N LEU A 315 19.18 19.74 -17.12
CA LEU A 315 20.55 20.23 -17.02
C LEU A 315 21.34 20.06 -18.34
N LEU A 316 21.01 19.08 -19.19
CA LEU A 316 21.64 18.93 -20.51
C LEU A 316 21.38 20.13 -21.45
N GLY A 317 20.30 20.89 -21.24
CA GLY A 317 19.97 22.07 -22.05
C GLY A 317 20.58 23.38 -21.54
N GLN A 318 21.25 23.36 -20.39
CA GLN A 318 21.89 24.54 -19.81
C GLN A 318 23.38 24.57 -20.19
N GLU A 319 23.72 25.23 -21.31
CA GLU A 319 25.11 25.57 -21.58
C GLU A 319 25.62 26.62 -20.56
N ASN A 320 26.67 26.27 -19.83
CA ASN A 320 27.58 27.15 -19.07
C ASN A 320 26.95 28.10 -18.03
N ILE A 321 26.73 27.61 -16.81
CA ILE A 321 26.85 28.44 -15.61
C ILE A 321 27.76 27.75 -14.59
N ARG A 322 28.90 28.38 -14.29
CA ARG A 322 29.89 27.95 -13.30
C ARG A 322 29.26 27.94 -11.90
N PRO A 323 29.43 26.89 -11.08
CA PRO A 323 29.00 26.95 -9.69
C PRO A 323 30.03 27.70 -8.83
N SER A 324 29.54 28.70 -8.10
CA SER A 324 30.23 29.34 -6.98
C SER A 324 30.12 28.47 -5.71
N LYS A 325 31.21 28.44 -4.94
CA LYS A 325 31.45 27.74 -3.68
C LYS A 325 30.30 27.79 -2.67
N GLU A 326 30.14 26.72 -1.88
CA GLU A 326 30.03 26.76 -0.41
C GLU A 326 30.21 25.36 0.24
N HIS A 327 30.58 25.35 1.54
CA HIS A 327 31.13 24.23 2.32
C HIS A 327 30.15 23.65 3.37
N GLY A 328 30.39 22.40 3.81
CA GLY A 328 30.03 21.94 5.17
C GLY A 328 29.85 20.43 5.36
N THR A 329 30.69 19.79 6.20
CA THR A 329 30.79 18.36 6.54
C THR A 329 30.06 17.98 7.84
N TYR A 330 29.56 16.72 7.97
CA TYR A 330 29.04 16.14 9.23
C TYR A 330 29.63 14.75 9.52
N GLN A 331 30.96 14.66 9.46
CA GLN A 331 31.79 13.55 9.96
C GLN A 331 31.91 13.59 11.50
N SER A 332 30.78 13.68 12.19
CA SER A 332 30.73 13.54 13.65
C SER A 332 29.69 12.54 14.13
N PHE A 333 29.04 11.79 13.22
CA PHE A 333 27.84 11.06 13.62
C PHE A 333 28.04 9.64 14.12
N VAL A 334 28.91 8.77 13.57
CA VAL A 334 28.86 7.37 14.04
C VAL A 334 30.17 6.60 13.92
N GLY A 335 30.74 6.26 15.08
CA GLY A 335 31.74 5.22 15.27
C GLY A 335 31.12 3.98 15.93
N GLU A 336 31.68 2.81 15.59
CA GLU A 336 31.42 1.46 16.13
C GLU A 336 31.76 1.38 17.66
N SER A 337 31.43 0.38 18.49
CA SER A 337 31.29 -1.09 18.33
C SER A 337 30.78 -1.73 19.65
N GLY A 338 30.09 -2.89 19.58
CA GLY A 338 30.53 -4.12 20.28
C GLY A 338 29.81 -4.70 21.54
N LYS A 339 29.25 -5.92 21.35
CA LYS A 339 29.24 -7.15 22.23
C LYS A 339 28.46 -7.11 23.58
N GLY A 340 27.66 -8.09 24.04
CA GLY A 340 27.24 -9.44 23.62
C GLY A 340 26.83 -10.31 24.84
N VAL A 341 25.57 -10.82 24.89
CA VAL A 341 25.02 -12.14 25.38
C VAL A 341 25.32 -12.61 26.85
N PRO A 342 24.63 -13.58 27.55
CA PRO A 342 23.37 -14.34 27.37
C PRO A 342 22.37 -14.39 28.57
N ARG A 343 21.21 -15.03 28.29
CA ARG A 343 20.13 -15.54 29.18
C ARG A 343 20.24 -17.06 29.42
N GLU A 344 19.62 -17.56 30.49
CA GLU A 344 18.83 -18.82 30.58
C GLU A 344 17.74 -18.63 31.66
N GLY A 345 16.53 -19.20 31.66
CA GLY A 345 15.84 -20.16 30.81
C GLY A 345 14.34 -20.20 31.20
N PHE A 346 13.47 -20.68 30.31
CA PHE A 346 12.03 -20.86 30.53
C PHE A 346 11.65 -22.34 30.44
N SER A 347 10.63 -22.73 31.19
CA SER A 347 9.94 -24.03 31.09
C SER A 347 8.48 -23.86 30.65
N ARG A 348 8.04 -24.93 29.98
CA ARG A 348 6.83 -25.37 29.26
C ARG A 348 5.41 -24.97 29.72
N PHE A 349 4.47 -25.38 28.82
CA PHE A 349 3.00 -25.55 28.91
C PHE A 349 2.18 -24.33 28.44
N ASP A 350 0.99 -24.43 27.82
CA ASP A 350 0.09 -25.53 27.43
C ASP A 350 -0.86 -25.02 26.33
N ARG A 351 -1.47 -25.93 25.58
CA ARG A 351 -2.36 -25.72 24.44
C ARG A 351 -3.80 -26.08 24.82
N ARG A 352 -4.72 -25.10 24.81
CA ARG A 352 -6.22 -25.17 24.68
C ARG A 352 -6.83 -23.88 25.26
N SER A 353 -7.73 -23.11 24.65
CA SER A 353 -8.63 -23.27 23.50
C SER A 353 -9.07 -21.86 23.02
N ARG A 354 -9.29 -21.67 21.71
CA ARG A 354 -10.10 -20.58 21.15
C ARG A 354 -11.30 -21.20 20.44
N GLU A 355 -12.42 -21.28 21.14
CA GLU A 355 -13.76 -21.36 20.57
C GLU A 355 -14.61 -20.29 21.27
N ASN A 356 -15.51 -19.68 20.51
CA ASN A 356 -16.48 -18.63 20.89
C ASN A 356 -16.00 -17.18 20.77
N LEU A 357 -15.53 -16.80 19.57
CA LEU A 357 -15.82 -15.46 19.06
C LEU A 357 -17.33 -15.40 18.79
N PHE A 358 -18.00 -14.40 19.36
CA PHE A 358 -19.40 -14.02 19.17
C PHE A 358 -20.09 -14.77 18.03
N LYS A 359 -21.05 -15.65 18.35
CA LYS A 359 -21.94 -16.22 17.35
C LYS A 359 -22.53 -15.06 16.54
N PRO A 360 -22.43 -15.05 15.19
CA PRO A 360 -23.34 -14.22 14.42
C PRO A 360 -24.75 -14.66 14.84
N GLY A 361 -25.48 -13.77 15.50
CA GLY A 361 -26.90 -14.01 15.73
C GLY A 361 -27.53 -14.22 14.36
N ASP A 362 -28.19 -15.36 14.17
CA ASP A 362 -28.93 -15.73 12.96
C ASP A 362 -29.61 -14.51 12.35
N ALA A 363 -29.10 -13.94 11.25
CA ALA A 363 -29.76 -12.99 10.33
C ALA A 363 -30.97 -12.20 10.89
N LYS A 364 -30.82 -11.65 12.10
CA LYS A 364 -31.75 -10.86 12.90
C LYS A 364 -30.81 -9.88 13.58
N ASP A 365 -30.71 -8.62 13.19
CA ASP A 365 -31.79 -7.76 12.75
C ASP A 365 -31.08 -6.50 12.19
N LEU A 366 -30.52 -6.58 10.97
CA LEU A 366 -29.89 -5.42 10.29
C LEU A 366 -30.88 -4.23 10.29
N GLU A 367 -32.16 -4.54 10.18
CA GLU A 367 -33.26 -3.59 10.34
C GLU A 367 -33.27 -2.96 11.75
N ALA A 368 -33.10 -3.72 12.83
CA ALA A 368 -32.92 -3.13 14.16
C ALA A 368 -31.65 -2.30 14.31
N VAL A 369 -30.53 -2.69 13.66
CA VAL A 369 -29.31 -1.87 13.61
C VAL A 369 -29.64 -0.52 12.95
N LEU A 370 -30.26 -0.55 11.77
CA LEU A 370 -30.66 0.66 11.04
C LEU A 370 -31.62 1.54 11.86
N ARG A 371 -32.55 0.93 12.61
CA ARG A 371 -33.45 1.67 13.53
C ARG A 371 -32.70 2.40 14.63
N ARG A 372 -31.59 1.85 15.14
CA ARG A 372 -30.73 2.53 16.14
C ARG A 372 -29.92 3.70 15.56
N PHE A 373 -29.81 3.78 14.24
CA PHE A 373 -29.20 4.92 13.51
C PHE A 373 -30.22 5.99 13.11
N VAL A 374 -31.51 5.79 13.39
CA VAL A 374 -32.54 6.82 13.17
C VAL A 374 -32.35 7.92 14.20
N LEU A 375 -32.07 9.13 13.71
CA LEU A 375 -32.00 10.35 14.51
C LEU A 375 -33.24 11.21 14.25
N PRO A 376 -33.59 12.15 15.15
CA PRO A 376 -34.65 13.12 14.91
C PRO A 376 -34.44 13.82 13.56
N GLN A 377 -35.54 14.18 12.88
CA GLN A 377 -35.56 14.85 11.58
C GLN A 377 -34.84 16.21 11.65
N ILE A 378 -33.51 16.19 11.55
CA ILE A 378 -32.69 17.37 11.32
C ILE A 378 -32.63 17.54 9.80
N PRO A 379 -33.10 18.67 9.22
CA PRO A 379 -32.98 18.89 7.79
C PRO A 379 -31.49 18.80 7.41
N PRO A 380 -31.11 17.91 6.48
CA PRO A 380 -29.71 17.69 6.17
C PRO A 380 -29.12 18.99 5.62
N PRO A 381 -27.91 19.40 6.06
CA PRO A 381 -27.25 20.56 5.50
C PRO A 381 -27.05 20.39 3.99
N SER A 382 -26.94 21.50 3.26
CA SER A 382 -26.86 21.48 1.79
C SER A 382 -25.55 20.90 1.25
N SER A 383 -24.46 20.99 2.01
CA SER A 383 -23.12 20.55 1.62
C SER A 383 -22.35 19.92 2.78
N LEU A 384 -21.23 19.25 2.46
CA LEU A 384 -20.35 18.63 3.44
C LEU A 384 -19.64 19.69 4.30
N GLU A 385 -19.22 20.80 3.71
CA GLU A 385 -18.57 21.92 4.42
C GLU A 385 -19.50 22.49 5.48
N ASN A 386 -20.79 22.64 5.15
CA ASN A 386 -21.80 23.10 6.09
C ASN A 386 -22.06 22.08 7.22
N LEU A 387 -21.93 20.78 6.94
CA LEU A 387 -22.04 19.73 7.96
C LEU A 387 -20.84 19.78 8.92
N ILE A 388 -19.62 19.84 8.37
CA ILE A 388 -18.37 19.87 9.15
C ILE A 388 -18.27 21.15 9.97
N ALA A 389 -18.60 22.31 9.40
CA ALA A 389 -18.56 23.60 10.09
C ALA A 389 -19.54 23.71 11.27
N ARG A 390 -20.63 22.92 11.26
CA ARG A 390 -21.58 22.82 12.38
C ARG A 390 -21.06 21.92 13.51
N GLY A 391 -20.04 21.11 13.25
CA GLY A 391 -19.52 20.19 14.24
C GLY A 391 -18.86 20.94 15.39
N SER A 392 -19.40 20.81 16.60
CA SER A 392 -18.76 21.39 17.78
C SER A 392 -17.56 20.52 18.18
N CYS A 393 -16.45 21.18 18.53
CA CYS A 393 -15.22 20.53 18.96
C CYS A 393 -15.33 20.22 20.45
N TYR A 394 -15.73 18.98 20.81
CA TYR A 394 -15.96 18.60 22.20
C TYR A 394 -14.66 18.29 22.94
N THR A 395 -14.58 18.70 24.21
CA THR A 395 -13.48 18.37 25.11
C THR A 395 -13.73 17.00 25.76
N THR A 396 -13.21 15.92 25.18
CA THR A 396 -13.30 14.55 25.75
C THR A 396 -12.28 14.30 26.87
N SER A 397 -12.04 15.29 27.74
CA SER A 397 -10.96 15.26 28.74
C SER A 397 -11.17 14.24 29.88
N HIS A 398 -12.39 13.72 30.06
CA HIS A 398 -12.74 12.87 31.22
C HIS A 398 -13.37 11.50 30.88
N GLY A 399 -13.43 11.12 29.60
CA GLY A 399 -14.03 9.84 29.20
C GLY A 399 -13.17 8.61 29.56
N ASP A 400 -13.84 7.49 29.88
CA ASP A 400 -13.17 6.20 30.15
C ASP A 400 -12.27 5.83 28.95
N PRO A 401 -10.95 5.66 29.17
CA PRO A 401 -10.01 5.37 28.08
C PRO A 401 -10.31 4.03 27.37
N ARG A 402 -11.03 3.10 28.00
CA ARG A 402 -11.50 1.85 27.37
C ARG A 402 -12.56 2.12 26.31
N ASN A 403 -13.52 2.98 26.61
CA ASN A 403 -14.57 3.38 25.67
C ASN A 403 -13.98 4.20 24.50
N LEU A 404 -13.02 5.07 24.80
CA LEU A 404 -12.25 5.78 23.78
C LEU A 404 -11.53 4.80 22.85
N ALA A 405 -10.78 3.85 23.39
CA ALA A 405 -10.06 2.86 22.61
C ALA A 405 -11.02 2.03 21.74
N ALA A 406 -12.13 1.56 22.32
CA ALA A 406 -13.17 0.82 21.59
C ALA A 406 -13.65 1.57 20.34
N LEU A 407 -14.05 2.82 20.50
CA LEU A 407 -14.56 3.64 19.40
C LEU A 407 -13.46 3.97 18.41
N TRP A 408 -12.26 4.29 18.89
CA TRP A 408 -11.11 4.61 18.05
C TRP A 408 -10.76 3.46 17.12
N PHE A 409 -10.51 2.28 17.66
CA PHE A 409 -10.05 1.15 16.85
C PHE A 409 -11.19 0.53 16.03
N THR A 410 -12.46 0.68 16.45
CA THR A 410 -13.59 0.26 15.62
C THR A 410 -13.77 1.21 14.42
N SER A 411 -13.66 2.52 14.65
CA SER A 411 -13.90 3.55 13.62
C SER A 411 -12.89 3.54 12.47
N ILE A 412 -11.63 3.18 12.74
CA ILE A 412 -10.62 3.02 11.68
C ILE A 412 -10.88 1.78 10.80
N SER A 413 -11.70 0.82 11.26
CA SER A 413 -11.97 -0.44 10.53
C SER A 413 -13.19 -0.39 9.61
N LEU A 414 -13.92 0.75 9.59
CA LEU A 414 -15.22 0.84 8.90
C LEU A 414 -15.12 0.69 7.39
N LEU A 415 -13.98 1.09 6.81
CA LEU A 415 -13.77 1.11 5.37
C LEU A 415 -12.99 -0.11 4.84
N GLU A 416 -12.41 -0.93 5.73
CA GLU A 416 -11.50 -2.04 5.39
C GLU A 416 -12.14 -3.13 4.51
N LEU A 417 -13.47 -3.26 4.51
CA LEU A 417 -14.18 -4.29 3.75
C LEU A 417 -14.61 -3.83 2.34
N PHE A 418 -14.44 -2.55 1.99
CA PHE A 418 -14.73 -2.08 0.63
C PHE A 418 -13.83 -2.77 -0.42
N PRO A 419 -12.49 -2.81 -0.26
CA PRO A 419 -11.60 -3.36 -1.28
C PRO A 419 -11.75 -4.87 -1.51
N LEU A 420 -12.40 -5.60 -0.60
CA LEU A 420 -12.64 -7.04 -0.71
C LEU A 420 -13.58 -7.44 -1.85
N SER A 421 -14.17 -6.48 -2.57
CA SER A 421 -14.86 -6.71 -3.84
C SER A 421 -14.21 -5.86 -4.93
N PRO A 422 -13.06 -6.28 -5.49
CA PRO A 422 -12.24 -5.48 -6.42
C PRO A 422 -13.05 -4.89 -7.60
N SER A 423 -13.94 -5.69 -8.19
CA SER A 423 -14.79 -5.26 -9.31
C SER A 423 -15.78 -4.16 -8.93
N LYS A 424 -16.35 -4.18 -7.71
CA LYS A 424 -17.21 -3.10 -7.19
C LYS A 424 -16.39 -1.90 -6.70
N PHE A 425 -15.14 -2.13 -6.33
CA PHE A 425 -14.24 -1.10 -5.81
C PHE A 425 -13.62 -0.26 -6.93
N ALA A 426 -13.47 -0.81 -8.13
CA ALA A 426 -12.99 -0.13 -9.33
C ALA A 426 -14.01 0.87 -9.91
N THR A 427 -14.33 1.90 -9.11
CA THR A 427 -15.26 3.00 -9.40
C THR A 427 -14.74 4.32 -8.83
N PRO A 428 -15.27 5.49 -9.24
CA PRO A 428 -14.87 6.78 -8.66
C PRO A 428 -15.05 6.86 -7.14
N LEU A 429 -16.12 6.22 -6.63
CA LEU A 429 -16.38 6.13 -5.20
C LEU A 429 -15.31 5.28 -4.50
N GLY A 430 -14.99 4.09 -5.04
CA GLY A 430 -13.97 3.23 -4.44
C GLY A 430 -12.59 3.89 -4.43
N ALA A 431 -12.23 4.61 -5.50
CA ALA A 431 -11.02 5.43 -5.54
C ALA A 431 -11.00 6.51 -4.43
N ALA A 432 -12.13 7.18 -4.18
CA ALA A 432 -12.25 8.14 -3.09
C ALA A 432 -12.16 7.49 -1.69
N VAL A 433 -12.76 6.31 -1.52
CA VAL A 433 -12.66 5.51 -0.30
C VAL A 433 -11.22 5.05 -0.06
N LEU A 434 -10.51 4.63 -1.11
CA LEU A 434 -9.11 4.23 -1.02
C LEU A 434 -8.24 5.38 -0.51
N ARG A 435 -8.42 6.60 -1.03
CA ARG A 435 -7.70 7.79 -0.52
C ARG A 435 -7.91 8.01 0.98
N ALA A 436 -9.14 7.80 1.47
CA ALA A 436 -9.42 7.87 2.91
C ALA A 436 -8.71 6.76 3.70
N ILE A 437 -8.73 5.51 3.23
CA ILE A 437 -8.03 4.39 3.90
C ILE A 437 -6.51 4.64 3.91
N ARG A 438 -5.94 5.06 2.78
CA ARG A 438 -4.51 5.43 2.66
C ARG A 438 -4.12 6.46 3.72
N ALA A 439 -4.91 7.53 3.86
CA ALA A 439 -4.69 8.55 4.88
C ALA A 439 -4.77 7.98 6.31
N GLN A 440 -5.76 7.12 6.61
CA GLN A 440 -5.89 6.48 7.93
C GLN A 440 -4.69 5.61 8.28
N LEU A 441 -4.09 4.93 7.30
CA LEU A 441 -2.88 4.13 7.46
C LEU A 441 -1.59 4.96 7.52
N GLY A 442 -1.69 6.26 7.29
CA GLY A 442 -0.56 7.18 7.31
C GLY A 442 0.30 7.07 6.05
N PHE A 443 -0.29 6.78 4.89
CA PHE A 443 0.36 7.00 3.60
C PHE A 443 0.23 8.47 3.18
N PRO A 444 1.18 9.02 2.41
CA PRO A 444 1.09 10.38 1.91
C PRO A 444 -0.13 10.55 0.99
N SER A 445 -0.73 11.74 1.02
CA SER A 445 -1.89 12.04 0.19
C SER A 445 -1.51 12.27 -1.26
N LEU A 446 -2.04 11.43 -2.14
CA LEU A 446 -1.82 11.51 -3.58
C LEU A 446 -2.97 12.30 -4.22
N HIS A 447 -3.11 13.58 -3.85
CA HIS A 447 -4.22 14.45 -4.29
C HIS A 447 -4.14 14.89 -5.77
N ARG A 448 -3.08 14.49 -6.49
CA ARG A 448 -2.87 14.78 -7.91
C ARG A 448 -2.45 13.49 -8.61
N SER A 449 -2.92 13.28 -9.84
CA SER A 449 -2.55 12.12 -10.68
C SER A 449 -1.04 11.98 -10.88
N GLU A 450 -0.32 13.12 -10.88
CA GLU A 450 1.14 13.23 -10.95
C GLU A 450 1.87 12.71 -9.69
N ASN A 451 1.17 12.63 -8.56
CA ASN A 451 1.73 12.18 -7.28
C ASN A 451 1.46 10.69 -7.01
N ILE A 452 0.70 10.00 -7.87
CA ILE A 452 0.43 8.57 -7.69
C ILE A 452 1.60 7.79 -8.23
N CYS A 453 2.47 7.40 -7.30
CA CYS A 453 3.74 6.74 -7.51
C CYS A 453 3.59 5.23 -7.44
N ALA A 454 4.23 4.52 -8.37
CA ALA A 454 4.48 3.10 -8.21
C ALA A 454 5.83 2.91 -7.49
N GLY A 455 5.87 1.98 -6.55
CA GLY A 455 7.10 1.51 -5.91
C GLY A 455 7.41 2.08 -4.52
N MET A 456 8.67 1.90 -4.11
CA MET A 456 9.14 2.03 -2.72
C MET A 456 9.09 3.43 -2.08
N ASP A 457 8.81 4.52 -2.82
CA ASP A 457 8.95 5.90 -2.31
C ASP A 457 8.05 6.16 -1.10
N SER A 458 6.81 5.69 -1.14
CA SER A 458 5.81 5.89 -0.06
C SER A 458 6.14 5.16 1.24
N VAL A 459 7.08 4.21 1.17
CA VAL A 459 7.52 3.36 2.29
C VAL A 459 8.86 3.84 2.85
N ARG A 460 9.81 4.22 1.99
CA ARG A 460 11.19 4.57 2.38
C ARG A 460 11.34 5.97 2.96
N ASP A 461 10.37 6.86 2.77
CA ASP A 461 10.28 8.14 3.49
C ASP A 461 10.28 7.98 5.03
N GLY A 462 10.07 6.77 5.55
CA GLY A 462 10.15 6.45 6.99
C GLY A 462 11.52 6.04 7.52
N ASP A 463 12.52 5.78 6.66
CA ASP A 463 13.82 5.24 7.05
C ASP A 463 14.91 6.34 7.22
N GLY A 464 14.55 7.62 7.02
CA GLY A 464 15.43 8.78 7.21
C GLY A 464 14.75 9.99 7.88
N ILE A 465 15.34 10.47 8.97
CA ILE A 465 15.11 11.73 9.72
C ILE A 465 13.69 11.98 10.32
N ASP A 466 12.62 11.33 9.87
CA ASP A 466 11.28 11.60 10.44
C ASP A 466 10.47 10.31 10.68
N ALA A 467 10.86 9.52 11.68
CA ALA A 467 10.10 8.35 12.17
C ALA A 467 8.65 8.68 12.61
N GLY A 468 8.29 9.98 12.67
CA GLY A 468 6.92 10.46 12.87
C GLY A 468 6.06 10.55 11.59
N ALA A 469 6.66 10.56 10.40
CA ALA A 469 5.95 10.76 9.12
C ALA A 469 5.13 9.54 8.67
N SER A 470 5.46 8.34 9.15
CA SER A 470 4.78 7.09 8.78
C SER A 470 3.66 6.67 9.75
N LEU A 471 3.35 7.45 10.79
CA LEU A 471 2.31 7.13 11.75
C LEU A 471 0.92 7.24 11.12
N GLY A 472 0.11 6.20 11.28
CA GLY A 472 -1.33 6.21 10.98
C GLY A 472 -2.18 6.37 12.24
N LEU A 473 -3.50 6.30 12.08
CA LEU A 473 -4.45 6.43 13.18
C LEU A 473 -4.32 5.30 14.22
N TRP A 474 -3.84 4.12 13.83
CA TRP A 474 -3.60 3.03 14.78
C TRP A 474 -2.47 3.36 15.76
N GLU A 475 -1.30 3.76 15.23
CA GLU A 475 -0.14 4.08 16.05
C GLU A 475 -0.42 5.30 16.95
N LEU A 476 -1.09 6.32 16.39
CA LEU A 476 -1.53 7.49 17.14
C LEU A 476 -2.57 7.11 18.22
N GLY A 477 -3.50 6.21 17.92
CA GLY A 477 -4.48 5.69 18.88
C GLY A 477 -3.83 4.98 20.07
N ILE A 478 -2.81 4.15 19.82
CA ILE A 478 -2.01 3.52 20.89
C ILE A 478 -1.32 4.57 21.75
N ILE A 479 -0.70 5.59 21.13
CA ILE A 479 -0.01 6.68 21.86
C ILE A 479 -0.99 7.44 22.75
N VAL A 480 -2.16 7.81 22.21
CA VAL A 480 -3.22 8.53 22.95
C VAL A 480 -3.71 7.71 24.14
N CYS A 481 -4.05 6.43 23.91
CA CYS A 481 -4.54 5.56 24.99
C CYS A 481 -3.51 5.37 26.09
N ARG A 482 -2.24 5.13 25.73
CA ARG A 482 -1.14 4.97 26.68
C ARG A 482 -0.93 6.22 27.53
N ARG A 483 -0.96 7.42 26.92
CA ARG A 483 -0.83 8.69 27.64
C ARG A 483 -2.02 8.99 28.56
N ARG A 484 -3.17 8.35 28.31
CA ARG A 484 -4.34 8.36 29.19
C ARG A 484 -4.37 7.19 30.19
N GLY A 485 -3.25 6.46 30.35
CA GLY A 485 -3.10 5.40 31.35
C GLY A 485 -3.75 4.07 30.97
N TYR A 486 -4.08 3.85 29.69
CA TYR A 486 -4.66 2.59 29.21
C TYR A 486 -3.75 1.91 28.19
N GLU A 487 -3.32 0.69 28.52
CA GLU A 487 -2.61 -0.17 27.57
C GLU A 487 -3.60 -0.93 26.70
N VAL A 488 -3.66 -0.53 25.43
CA VAL A 488 -4.50 -1.19 24.43
C VAL A 488 -4.01 -2.62 24.24
N PRO A 489 -4.88 -3.64 24.36
CA PRO A 489 -4.54 -5.00 23.99
C PRO A 489 -4.07 -5.05 22.53
N GLY A 490 -2.96 -5.72 22.27
CA GLY A 490 -2.40 -5.82 20.91
C GLY A 490 -3.32 -6.49 19.88
N GLU A 491 -4.40 -7.16 20.30
CA GLU A 491 -5.40 -7.75 19.41
C GLU A 491 -6.74 -7.01 19.55
N PHE A 492 -7.35 -6.64 18.42
CA PHE A 492 -8.65 -5.98 18.40
C PHE A 492 -9.76 -6.82 19.08
N SER A 493 -9.72 -8.14 19.00
CA SER A 493 -10.70 -9.01 19.70
C SER A 493 -10.63 -8.86 21.21
N LYS A 494 -9.42 -8.70 21.77
CA LYS A 494 -9.21 -8.51 23.21
C LYS A 494 -9.60 -7.11 23.68
N LEU A 495 -9.59 -6.13 22.76
CA LEU A 495 -10.12 -4.79 23.05
C LEU A 495 -11.64 -4.84 23.27
N ALA A 496 -12.38 -5.64 22.49
CA ALA A 496 -13.82 -5.82 22.69
C ALA A 496 -14.14 -6.43 24.07
N ASP A 497 -13.32 -7.36 24.56
CA ASP A 497 -13.46 -7.97 25.88
C ASP A 497 -13.22 -6.99 27.04
N SER A 498 -12.54 -5.87 26.78
CA SER A 498 -12.17 -4.89 27.80
C SER A 498 -13.29 -3.88 28.12
N ILE A 499 -14.36 -3.87 27.32
CA ILE A 499 -15.51 -2.98 27.47
C ILE A 499 -16.59 -3.74 28.23
N GLU A 500 -17.36 -3.03 29.07
CA GLU A 500 -18.52 -3.64 29.74
C GLU A 500 -19.52 -4.18 28.71
N GLN A 501 -19.78 -5.49 28.80
CA GLN A 501 -20.75 -6.18 27.96
C GLN A 501 -22.13 -5.52 28.13
N HIS A 502 -22.79 -5.18 27.02
CA HIS A 502 -24.08 -4.45 26.97
C HIS A 502 -24.02 -2.95 27.29
N SER A 503 -22.84 -2.33 27.38
CA SER A 503 -22.75 -0.87 27.39
C SER A 503 -23.24 -0.25 26.07
N LYS A 504 -23.61 1.04 26.11
CA LYS A 504 -24.01 1.80 24.90
C LYS A 504 -22.87 1.81 23.86
N THR A 505 -21.65 2.04 24.32
CA THR A 505 -20.43 2.02 23.49
C THR A 505 -20.22 0.66 22.83
N ALA A 506 -20.30 -0.45 23.60
CA ALA A 506 -20.15 -1.79 23.05
C ALA A 506 -21.22 -2.11 22.01
N THR A 507 -22.48 -1.72 22.27
CA THR A 507 -23.59 -1.88 21.33
C THR A 507 -23.35 -1.10 20.03
N PHE A 508 -22.90 0.16 20.15
CA PHE A 508 -22.61 0.98 18.97
C PHE A 508 -21.42 0.46 18.16
N CYS A 509 -20.35 -0.01 18.81
CA CYS A 509 -19.24 -0.67 18.13
C CYS A 509 -19.72 -1.93 17.39
N ALA A 510 -20.54 -2.77 18.02
CA ALA A 510 -21.12 -3.96 17.39
C ALA A 510 -21.98 -3.60 16.17
N ASP A 511 -22.83 -2.57 16.29
CA ASP A 511 -23.65 -2.08 15.19
C ASP A 511 -22.80 -1.61 13.99
N MET A 512 -21.74 -0.85 14.25
CA MET A 512 -20.80 -0.43 13.22
C MET A 512 -20.10 -1.60 12.53
N LEU A 513 -19.68 -2.61 13.32
CA LEU A 513 -19.04 -3.82 12.81
C LEU A 513 -20.00 -4.69 11.98
N GLU A 514 -21.30 -4.67 12.29
CA GLU A 514 -22.34 -5.32 11.49
C GLU A 514 -22.57 -4.56 10.17
N LEU A 515 -22.71 -3.22 10.22
CA LEU A 515 -22.91 -2.39 9.03
C LEU A 515 -21.76 -2.56 8.01
N ARG A 516 -20.51 -2.64 8.48
CA ARG A 516 -19.35 -2.80 7.58
C ARG A 516 -19.36 -4.12 6.80
N THR A 517 -20.08 -5.16 7.26
CA THR A 517 -20.14 -6.46 6.55
C THR A 517 -20.85 -6.36 5.18
N ARG A 518 -21.59 -5.27 4.96
CA ARG A 518 -22.29 -4.95 3.70
C ARG A 518 -21.91 -3.54 3.23
N PRO A 519 -20.63 -3.27 2.94
CA PRO A 519 -20.10 -1.90 2.81
C PRO A 519 -20.79 -1.14 1.68
N TYR A 520 -21.02 -1.78 0.53
CA TYR A 520 -21.72 -1.17 -0.62
C TYR A 520 -23.20 -0.87 -0.38
N ARG A 521 -23.89 -1.68 0.45
CA ARG A 521 -25.29 -1.39 0.82
C ARG A 521 -25.38 -0.27 1.85
N GLN A 522 -24.36 -0.16 2.72
CA GLN A 522 -24.32 0.78 3.84
C GLN A 522 -23.34 1.94 3.60
N GLN A 523 -22.97 2.17 2.35
CA GLN A 523 -21.85 3.05 1.99
C GLN A 523 -21.97 4.45 2.58
N ALA A 524 -23.14 5.07 2.44
CA ALA A 524 -23.38 6.42 2.92
C ALA A 524 -23.26 6.51 4.45
N LEU A 525 -23.90 5.58 5.18
CA LEU A 525 -23.85 5.53 6.64
C LEU A 525 -22.43 5.34 7.16
N LEU A 526 -21.67 4.40 6.57
CA LEU A 526 -20.28 4.13 6.97
C LEU A 526 -19.39 5.35 6.74
N LEU A 527 -19.47 5.97 5.56
CA LEU A 527 -18.71 7.18 5.23
C LEU A 527 -19.10 8.37 6.12
N GLY A 528 -20.39 8.49 6.45
CA GLY A 528 -20.90 9.45 7.41
C GLY A 528 -20.29 9.26 8.80
N CYS A 529 -20.30 8.03 9.31
CA CYS A 529 -19.65 7.69 10.59
C CYS A 529 -18.16 8.05 10.56
N THR A 530 -17.42 7.64 9.52
CA THR A 530 -16.00 7.98 9.36
C THR A 530 -15.77 9.48 9.38
N CYS A 531 -16.62 10.26 8.71
CA CYS A 531 -16.59 11.72 8.74
C CYS A 531 -16.81 12.25 10.16
N GLY A 532 -17.83 11.74 10.87
CA GLY A 532 -18.13 12.13 12.24
C GLY A 532 -16.98 11.86 13.21
N PHE A 533 -16.34 10.69 13.14
CA PHE A 533 -15.14 10.40 13.95
C PHE A 533 -13.97 11.32 13.60
N THR A 534 -13.77 11.61 12.31
CA THR A 534 -12.69 12.51 11.88
C THR A 534 -12.84 13.91 12.45
N VAL A 535 -14.06 14.45 12.39
CA VAL A 535 -14.38 15.81 12.86
C VAL A 535 -14.45 15.88 14.39
N HIS A 536 -15.13 14.94 15.04
CA HIS A 536 -15.46 15.07 16.47
C HIS A 536 -14.49 14.33 17.40
N LEU A 537 -13.85 13.25 16.94
CA LEU A 537 -12.91 12.48 17.74
C LEU A 537 -11.47 12.86 17.43
N TYR A 538 -11.01 12.64 16.20
CA TYR A 538 -9.58 12.79 15.85
C TYR A 538 -9.13 14.24 15.86
N SER A 539 -10.02 15.17 15.47
CA SER A 539 -9.74 16.62 15.47
C SER A 539 -10.03 17.30 16.82
N SER A 540 -10.36 16.55 17.88
CA SER A 540 -10.69 17.11 19.20
C SER A 540 -9.45 17.71 19.88
N PRO A 541 -9.57 18.85 20.60
CA PRO A 541 -8.44 19.50 21.27
C PRO A 541 -7.94 18.63 22.43
N ALA A 542 -8.82 17.83 23.04
CA ALA A 542 -8.47 16.91 24.11
C ALA A 542 -7.57 15.75 23.63
N ILE A 543 -7.73 15.33 22.36
CA ILE A 543 -6.82 14.37 21.73
C ILE A 543 -5.51 15.05 21.37
N ALA A 544 -5.55 16.27 20.81
CA ALA A 544 -4.36 17.04 20.50
C ALA A 544 -3.46 17.27 21.73
N LEU A 545 -4.03 17.55 22.91
CA LEU A 545 -3.27 17.67 24.16
C LEU A 545 -2.55 16.37 24.58
N SER A 546 -3.01 15.22 24.09
CA SER A 546 -2.38 13.92 24.32
C SER A 546 -1.25 13.64 23.32
N LEU A 547 -0.94 14.53 22.38
CA LEU A 547 0.04 14.32 21.31
C LEU A 547 1.15 15.39 21.36
N ASP A 548 2.37 15.04 20.96
CA ASP A 548 3.44 16.04 20.81
C ASP A 548 3.26 16.88 19.53
N VAL A 549 4.16 17.82 19.27
CA VAL A 549 4.03 18.76 18.13
C VAL A 549 4.00 18.01 16.79
N ALA A 550 4.91 17.05 16.58
CA ALA A 550 4.99 16.28 15.34
C ALA A 550 3.77 15.37 15.14
N GLN A 551 3.36 14.65 16.20
CA GLN A 551 2.18 13.79 16.18
C GLN A 551 0.89 14.57 15.93
N ARG A 552 0.76 15.79 16.48
CA ARG A 552 -0.39 16.67 16.21
C ARG A 552 -0.44 17.09 14.75
N ALA A 553 0.68 17.58 14.21
CA ALA A 553 0.76 17.95 12.79
C ALA A 553 0.41 16.76 11.88
N ARG A 554 0.86 15.56 12.26
CA ARG A 554 0.51 14.33 11.54
C ARG A 554 -0.97 13.99 11.63
N MET A 555 -1.57 14.04 12.82
CA MET A 555 -3.00 13.81 13.01
C MET A 555 -3.85 14.79 12.19
N GLU A 556 -3.49 16.07 12.21
CA GLU A 556 -4.18 17.11 11.43
C GLU A 556 -4.08 16.85 9.93
N GLN A 557 -2.92 16.42 9.45
CA GLN A 557 -2.74 16.03 8.04
C GLN A 557 -3.64 14.85 7.67
N ILE A 558 -3.64 13.78 8.46
CA ILE A 558 -4.50 12.61 8.25
C ILE A 558 -5.97 13.03 8.21
N CYS A 559 -6.42 13.86 9.16
CA CYS A 559 -7.81 14.32 9.20
C CYS A 559 -8.18 15.14 7.96
N ARG A 560 -7.30 16.03 7.48
CA ARG A 560 -7.52 16.78 6.23
C ARG A 560 -7.65 15.84 5.03
N ASP A 561 -6.77 14.84 4.92
CA ASP A 561 -6.74 13.93 3.78
C ASP A 561 -7.93 12.97 3.77
N VAL A 562 -8.35 12.48 4.94
CA VAL A 562 -9.59 11.70 5.09
C VAL A 562 -10.80 12.54 4.67
N VAL A 563 -10.91 13.80 5.12
CA VAL A 563 -12.02 14.69 4.73
C VAL A 563 -12.00 14.97 3.22
N ALA A 564 -10.84 15.17 2.61
CA ALA A 564 -10.72 15.34 1.16
C ALA A 564 -11.19 14.10 0.38
N GLY A 565 -10.82 12.90 0.83
CA GLY A 565 -11.33 11.64 0.27
C GLY A 565 -12.85 11.53 0.40
N LEU A 566 -13.39 11.86 1.57
CA LEU A 566 -14.83 11.86 1.83
C LEU A 566 -15.59 12.89 1.00
N HIS A 567 -15.01 14.06 0.73
CA HIS A 567 -15.61 15.07 -0.15
C HIS A 567 -15.85 14.49 -1.55
N ALA A 568 -14.83 13.88 -2.15
CA ALA A 568 -14.97 13.23 -3.46
C ALA A 568 -15.95 12.03 -3.43
N ALA A 569 -16.01 11.30 -2.31
CA ALA A 569 -17.00 10.24 -2.11
C ALA A 569 -18.43 10.79 -2.03
N VAL A 570 -18.63 11.98 -1.46
CA VAL A 570 -19.93 12.66 -1.40
C VAL A 570 -20.34 13.17 -2.79
N GLU A 571 -19.42 13.76 -3.55
CA GLU A 571 -19.70 14.22 -4.92
C GLU A 571 -20.19 13.08 -5.82
N THR A 572 -19.53 11.92 -5.74
CA THR A 572 -19.89 10.71 -6.50
C THR A 572 -21.10 9.98 -5.93
N GLY A 573 -21.24 9.97 -4.60
CA GLY A 573 -22.33 9.27 -3.91
C GLY A 573 -23.68 9.96 -4.02
N ARG A 574 -23.73 11.29 -3.98
CA ARG A 574 -25.00 12.06 -4.05
C ARG A 574 -25.77 11.86 -5.35
N THR A 575 -25.09 11.51 -6.43
CA THR A 575 -25.73 11.21 -7.72
C THR A 575 -26.27 9.78 -7.80
N SER A 576 -25.94 8.91 -6.84
CA SER A 576 -26.32 7.49 -6.88
C SER A 576 -27.77 7.21 -6.45
N THR A 577 -28.24 7.82 -5.35
CA THR A 577 -29.62 7.69 -4.87
C THR A 577 -30.09 8.95 -4.14
N HIS A 578 -31.40 9.21 -4.15
CA HIS A 578 -31.99 10.37 -3.46
C HIS A 578 -31.83 10.33 -1.93
N THR A 579 -31.62 9.15 -1.33
CA THR A 579 -31.45 8.98 0.12
C THR A 579 -29.98 8.94 0.55
N TRP A 580 -29.02 8.88 -0.38
CA TRP A 580 -27.61 8.72 -0.05
C TRP A 580 -27.13 9.82 0.91
N TRP A 581 -27.47 11.08 0.62
CA TRP A 581 -27.04 12.20 1.45
C TRP A 581 -27.66 12.19 2.85
N SER A 582 -28.95 11.87 2.98
CA SER A 582 -29.57 11.74 4.30
C SER A 582 -28.92 10.63 5.12
N ASP A 583 -28.56 9.53 4.47
CA ASP A 583 -27.96 8.37 5.12
C ASP A 583 -26.54 8.70 5.61
N PHE A 584 -25.76 9.44 4.81
CA PHE A 584 -24.47 9.98 5.21
C PHE A 584 -24.58 10.91 6.43
N VAL A 585 -25.51 11.86 6.39
CA VAL A 585 -25.74 12.81 7.49
C VAL A 585 -26.18 12.07 8.77
N ARG A 586 -26.99 11.01 8.65
CA ARG A 586 -27.35 10.16 9.81
C ARG A 586 -26.14 9.49 10.43
N GLY A 587 -25.25 8.93 9.61
CA GLY A 587 -24.00 8.32 10.09
C GLY A 587 -23.13 9.32 10.85
N PHE A 588 -22.96 10.51 10.27
CA PHE A 588 -22.20 11.61 10.87
C PHE A 588 -22.73 11.99 12.27
N TYR A 589 -24.01 12.31 12.37
CA TYR A 589 -24.62 12.70 13.65
C TYR A 589 -24.67 11.55 14.66
N ARG A 590 -24.76 10.29 14.21
CA ARG A 590 -24.77 9.15 15.12
C ARG A 590 -23.40 8.96 15.77
N ALA A 591 -22.32 9.14 15.00
CA ALA A 591 -20.96 9.16 15.52
C ALA A 591 -20.75 10.35 16.47
N GLU A 592 -21.18 11.56 16.10
CA GLU A 592 -21.13 12.74 16.97
C GLU A 592 -21.77 12.45 18.32
N LYS A 593 -23.02 11.96 18.31
CA LYS A 593 -23.78 11.65 19.53
C LYS A 593 -23.04 10.69 20.46
N GLU A 594 -22.43 9.64 19.92
CA GLU A 594 -21.69 8.67 20.74
C GLU A 594 -20.42 9.29 21.33
N ILE A 595 -19.69 10.09 20.55
CA ILE A 595 -18.48 10.77 21.02
C ILE A 595 -18.82 11.77 22.12
N THR A 596 -19.93 12.51 22.00
CA THR A 596 -20.39 13.43 23.04
C THR A 596 -20.75 12.70 24.33
N THR A 597 -21.26 11.46 24.26
CA THR A 597 -21.54 10.67 25.47
C THR A 597 -20.31 10.12 26.18
N LEU A 598 -19.10 10.24 25.59
CA LEU A 598 -17.85 9.95 26.27
C LEU A 598 -17.37 11.08 27.19
N ALA A 599 -17.82 12.31 26.95
CA ALA A 599 -17.50 13.47 27.79
C ALA A 599 -18.42 13.51 29.01
#